data_AF-A0A945VWC3-F1
#
_entry.id   AF-A0A945VWC3-F1
#
_cell.length_a   1.000
_cell.length_b   1.000
_cell.length_c   1.000
_cell.angle_alpha   90.00
_cell.angle_beta   90.00
_cell.angle_gamma   90.00
#
_symmetry.space_group_name_H-M   'P 1'
#
loop_
_entity.id
_entity.type
_entity.pdbx_description
1 polymer ?
#
loop_
_entity_poly.entity_id
_entity_poly.type
_entity_poly.pdbx_seq_one_letter_code
_entity_poly.pdbx_strand_id
1 'polypeptide(L)'
;MSNKNPLRNYIEKIGLPSCIEHEEAVLSALIHDKAVIDQLTERGVGEEYFHSPIMRSIYLACKDLVGQGKDIDLVSINAYLKQNHSDESITNAIFKLEEMASFTLRISTHIDGLIEFDQRREKTLQSIKSFEESYNGKFTVLRNEEIISSLESWADIRNMEIKVEWLV
;
A
#
# COMPACT_ATOMS: atom_id res chain seq x y z
N MET A 1 4.17 -15.29 25.34
CA MET A 1 4.92 -14.02 25.22
C MET A 1 4.02 -13.04 24.49
N SER A 2 3.55 -12.00 25.19
CA SER A 2 2.60 -11.02 24.66
C SER A 2 3.31 -10.11 23.65
N ASN A 3 2.70 -9.92 22.47
CA ASN A 3 3.19 -9.07 21.39
C ASN A 3 3.19 -7.60 21.88
N LYS A 4 4.32 -7.14 22.43
CA LYS A 4 4.49 -5.81 23.05
C LYS A 4 4.69 -4.67 22.02
N ASN A 5 4.17 -4.80 20.80
CA ASN A 5 4.26 -3.73 19.80
C ASN A 5 2.87 -3.04 19.68
N PRO A 6 2.65 -1.89 20.33
CA PRO A 6 1.36 -1.19 20.31
C PRO A 6 0.94 -0.77 18.90
N LEU A 7 1.90 -0.42 18.03
CA LEU A 7 1.64 -0.07 16.62
C LEU A 7 1.16 -1.28 15.83
N ARG A 8 1.79 -2.44 16.02
CA ARG A 8 1.36 -3.69 15.38
C ARG A 8 -0.05 -4.08 15.81
N ASN A 9 -0.36 -4.00 17.11
CA ASN A 9 -1.71 -4.25 17.61
C ASN A 9 -2.75 -3.26 17.06
N TYR A 10 -2.34 -2.00 16.82
CA TYR A 10 -3.21 -0.98 16.22
C TYR A 10 -3.54 -1.32 14.76
N ILE A 11 -2.56 -1.75 13.99
CA ILE A 11 -2.74 -2.16 12.58
C ILE A 11 -3.52 -3.46 12.47
N GLU A 12 -3.25 -4.45 13.33
CA GLU A 12 -4.03 -5.69 13.38
C GLU A 12 -5.52 -5.41 13.70
N LYS A 13 -5.81 -4.32 14.43
CA LYS A 13 -7.18 -3.93 14.79
C LYS A 13 -7.88 -3.04 13.76
N ILE A 14 -7.16 -2.10 13.15
CA ILE A 14 -7.74 -1.04 12.30
C ILE A 14 -7.45 -1.26 10.82
N GLY A 15 -6.46 -2.09 10.49
CA GLY A 15 -5.96 -2.29 9.14
C GLY A 15 -5.00 -1.19 8.70
N LEU A 16 -4.44 -1.37 7.50
CA LEU A 16 -3.71 -0.31 6.81
C LEU A 16 -4.69 0.67 6.15
N PRO A 17 -4.32 1.95 5.97
CA PRO A 17 -5.16 2.92 5.29
C PRO A 17 -5.65 2.42 3.93
N SER A 18 -6.96 2.36 3.75
CA SER A 18 -7.60 2.01 2.48
C SER A 18 -8.98 2.64 2.38
N CYS A 19 -9.51 2.72 1.16
CA CYS A 19 -10.87 3.19 0.90
C CYS A 19 -11.40 2.42 -0.31
N ILE A 20 -12.32 1.50 -0.04
CA ILE A 20 -12.88 0.61 -1.06
C ILE A 20 -13.75 1.40 -2.04
N GLU A 21 -14.36 2.50 -1.61
CA GLU A 21 -15.14 3.41 -2.45
C GLU A 21 -14.28 4.10 -3.51
N HIS A 22 -13.04 4.46 -3.12
CA HIS A 22 -11.85 4.68 -3.96
C HIS A 22 -11.77 3.74 -5.16
N GLU A 23 -11.52 2.49 -4.82
CA GLU A 23 -11.19 1.42 -5.75
C GLU A 23 -12.40 1.05 -6.63
N GLU A 24 -13.58 0.95 -6.03
CA GLU A 24 -14.82 0.62 -6.73
C GLU A 24 -15.22 1.67 -7.76
N ALA A 25 -15.14 2.95 -7.40
CA ALA A 25 -15.50 4.03 -8.32
C ALA A 25 -14.56 4.08 -9.53
N VAL A 26 -13.25 3.87 -9.31
CA VAL A 26 -12.24 3.88 -10.38
C VAL A 26 -12.43 2.69 -11.32
N LEU A 27 -12.62 1.49 -10.78
CA LEU A 27 -12.81 0.29 -11.59
C LEU A 27 -14.15 0.29 -12.32
N SER A 28 -15.22 0.75 -11.66
CA SER A 28 -16.51 0.92 -12.30
C SER A 28 -16.38 1.90 -13.48
N ALA A 29 -15.74 3.06 -13.28
CA ALA A 29 -15.52 4.01 -14.36
C ALA A 29 -14.67 3.40 -15.50
N LEU A 30 -13.63 2.64 -15.17
CA LEU A 30 -12.77 1.97 -16.17
C LEU A 30 -13.51 0.91 -17.00
N ILE A 31 -14.42 0.16 -16.38
CA ILE A 31 -15.26 -0.82 -17.07
C ILE A 31 -16.20 -0.14 -18.08
N HIS A 32 -16.71 1.05 -17.75
CA HIS A 32 -17.63 1.80 -18.62
C HIS A 32 -16.92 2.66 -19.67
N ASP A 33 -15.73 3.16 -19.35
CA ASP A 33 -14.94 4.04 -20.20
C ASP A 33 -13.46 3.68 -20.13
N LYS A 34 -12.96 3.05 -21.20
CA LYS A 34 -11.56 2.66 -21.31
C LYS A 34 -10.60 3.85 -21.28
N ALA A 35 -11.05 5.07 -21.61
CA ALA A 35 -10.20 6.27 -21.54
C ALA A 35 -9.76 6.61 -20.10
N VAL A 36 -10.41 6.02 -19.09
CA VAL A 36 -9.96 6.12 -17.69
C VAL A 36 -8.57 5.51 -17.49
N ILE A 37 -8.18 4.52 -18.30
CA ILE A 37 -6.84 3.92 -18.21
C ILE A 37 -5.73 4.93 -18.52
N ASP A 38 -5.99 5.86 -19.44
CA ASP A 38 -5.04 6.90 -19.83
C ASP A 38 -4.88 7.89 -18.66
N GLN A 39 -5.99 8.27 -18.00
CA GLN A 39 -5.95 9.13 -16.81
C GLN A 39 -5.20 8.50 -15.63
N LEU A 40 -5.37 7.19 -15.42
CA LEU A 40 -4.62 6.44 -14.41
C LEU A 40 -3.13 6.42 -14.74
N THR A 41 -2.80 6.17 -16.01
CA THR A 41 -1.41 6.12 -16.50
C THR A 41 -0.72 7.48 -16.38
N GLU A 42 -1.39 8.56 -16.78
CA GLU A 42 -0.88 9.94 -16.66
C GLU A 42 -0.57 10.33 -15.22
N ARG A 43 -1.36 9.84 -14.26
CA ARG A 43 -1.15 10.07 -12.82
C ARG A 43 -0.20 9.09 -12.16
N GLY A 44 0.36 8.13 -12.91
CA GLY A 44 1.27 7.12 -12.39
C GLY A 44 0.60 6.12 -11.45
N VAL A 45 -0.70 5.86 -11.64
CA VAL A 45 -1.47 4.94 -10.79
C VAL A 45 -1.31 3.50 -11.30
N GLY A 46 -0.55 2.71 -10.56
CA GLY A 46 -0.34 1.28 -10.78
C GLY A 46 -1.25 0.38 -9.93
N GLU A 47 -0.93 -0.91 -9.94
CA GLU A 47 -1.67 -1.95 -9.20
C GLU A 47 -1.51 -1.83 -7.68
N GLU A 48 -0.41 -1.24 -7.23
CA GLU A 48 -0.04 -1.00 -5.84
C GLU A 48 -1.02 -0.07 -5.11
N TYR A 49 -1.70 0.81 -5.85
CA TYR A 49 -2.67 1.75 -5.30
C TYR A 49 -3.96 1.08 -4.83
N PHE A 50 -4.29 -0.10 -5.37
CA PHE A 50 -5.44 -0.90 -4.97
C PHE A 50 -5.08 -1.77 -3.77
N HIS A 51 -5.69 -1.49 -2.61
CA HIS A 51 -5.46 -2.26 -1.40
C HIS A 51 -6.18 -3.61 -1.46
N SER A 52 -7.40 -3.66 -2.01
CA SER A 52 -8.17 -4.90 -2.12
C SER A 52 -7.55 -5.84 -3.17
N PRO A 53 -7.23 -7.09 -2.80
CA PRO A 53 -6.71 -8.08 -3.76
C PRO A 53 -7.65 -8.33 -4.93
N ILE A 54 -8.97 -8.30 -4.68
CA ILE A 54 -9.99 -8.48 -5.71
C ILE A 54 -9.95 -7.32 -6.70
N MET A 55 -9.96 -6.08 -6.19
CA MET A 55 -9.94 -4.88 -7.03
C MET A 55 -8.64 -4.78 -7.83
N ARG A 56 -7.50 -5.09 -7.20
CA ARG A 56 -6.21 -5.18 -7.89
C ARG A 56 -6.22 -6.18 -9.04
N SER A 57 -6.81 -7.36 -8.82
CA SER A 57 -6.92 -8.40 -9.86
C SER A 57 -7.77 -7.93 -11.05
N ILE A 58 -8.88 -7.24 -10.77
CA ILE A 58 -9.75 -6.66 -11.80
C ILE A 58 -9.00 -5.56 -12.57
N TYR A 59 -8.30 -4.66 -11.88
CA TYR A 59 -7.48 -3.63 -12.52
C TYR A 59 -6.47 -4.23 -13.50
N LEU A 60 -5.72 -5.24 -13.05
CA LEU A 60 -4.72 -5.92 -13.87
C LEU A 60 -5.34 -6.56 -15.11
N ALA A 61 -6.48 -7.24 -14.96
CA ALA A 61 -7.21 -7.80 -16.09
C ALA A 61 -7.63 -6.71 -17.11
N CYS A 62 -8.19 -5.60 -16.64
CA CYS A 62 -8.56 -4.48 -17.51
C CYS A 62 -7.34 -3.90 -18.23
N LYS A 63 -6.24 -3.66 -17.51
CA LYS A 63 -4.99 -3.13 -18.07
C LYS A 63 -4.42 -4.04 -19.15
N ASP A 64 -4.40 -5.36 -18.92
CA ASP A 64 -3.89 -6.34 -19.87
C ASP A 64 -4.78 -6.45 -21.12
N LEU A 65 -6.11 -6.41 -20.94
CA LEU A 65 -7.06 -6.41 -22.06
C LEU A 65 -6.86 -5.18 -22.95
N VAL A 66 -6.73 -3.99 -22.35
CA VAL A 66 -6.42 -2.74 -23.08
C VAL A 66 -5.08 -2.86 -23.80
N GLY A 67 -4.04 -3.37 -23.14
CA GLY A 67 -2.72 -3.56 -23.73
C GLY A 67 -2.73 -4.52 -24.93
N GLN A 68 -3.66 -5.48 -24.95
CA GLN A 68 -3.90 -6.39 -26.07
C GLN A 68 -4.80 -5.78 -27.17
N GLY A 69 -5.28 -4.54 -27.01
CA GLY A 69 -6.22 -3.91 -27.91
C GLY A 69 -7.63 -4.52 -27.88
N LYS A 70 -7.98 -5.25 -26.81
CA LYS A 70 -9.30 -5.83 -26.60
C LYS A 70 -10.21 -4.85 -25.86
N ASP A 71 -11.51 -5.02 -26.05
CA ASP A 71 -12.50 -4.25 -25.32
C ASP A 71 -12.61 -4.73 -23.86
N ILE A 72 -12.91 -3.78 -22.97
CA ILE A 72 -13.17 -4.03 -21.56
C ILE A 72 -14.69 -4.23 -21.41
N ASP A 73 -15.13 -5.48 -21.46
CA ASP A 73 -16.52 -5.84 -21.16
C ASP A 73 -16.56 -6.95 -20.09
N LEU A 74 -17.72 -7.12 -19.44
CA LEU A 74 -17.87 -8.09 -18.35
C LEU A 74 -17.52 -9.53 -18.78
N VAL A 75 -17.81 -9.91 -20.03
CA VAL A 75 -17.49 -11.25 -20.55
C VAL A 75 -15.99 -11.39 -20.75
N SER A 76 -15.34 -10.37 -21.32
CA SER A 76 -13.91 -10.31 -21.57
C SER A 76 -13.10 -10.34 -20.28
N ILE A 77 -13.49 -9.54 -19.27
CA ILE A 77 -12.85 -9.54 -17.95
C ILE A 77 -13.04 -10.91 -17.27
N ASN A 78 -14.26 -11.45 -17.25
CA ASN A 78 -14.52 -12.75 -16.63
C ASN A 78 -13.79 -13.89 -17.35
N ALA A 79 -13.71 -13.86 -18.68
CA ALA A 79 -12.97 -14.86 -19.46
C ALA A 79 -11.47 -14.80 -19.14
N TYR A 80 -10.91 -13.59 -19.04
CA TYR A 80 -9.51 -13.38 -18.69
C TYR A 80 -9.20 -13.89 -17.27
N LEU A 81 -10.06 -13.55 -16.31
CA LEU A 81 -9.86 -13.95 -14.91
C LEU A 81 -10.10 -15.44 -14.70
N LYS A 82 -11.12 -16.05 -15.34
CA LYS A 82 -11.37 -17.51 -15.25
C LYS A 82 -10.25 -18.37 -15.83
N GLN A 83 -9.50 -17.87 -16.81
CA GLN A 83 -8.33 -18.58 -17.32
C GLN A 83 -7.18 -18.64 -16.31
N ASN A 84 -7.14 -17.69 -15.37
CA ASN A 84 -6.04 -17.55 -14.41
C ASN A 84 -6.44 -18.03 -12.99
N HIS A 85 -7.64 -17.73 -12.49
CA HIS A 85 -8.22 -18.28 -11.24
C HIS A 85 -9.76 -18.11 -11.22
N SER A 86 -10.51 -19.19 -10.97
CA SER A 86 -11.98 -19.15 -10.85
C SER A 86 -12.40 -18.84 -9.41
N ASP A 87 -12.68 -17.57 -9.11
CA ASP A 87 -13.23 -17.14 -7.82
C ASP A 87 -14.61 -16.47 -8.01
N GLU A 88 -15.62 -17.00 -7.33
CA GLU A 88 -17.00 -16.49 -7.35
C GLU A 88 -17.07 -15.07 -6.76
N SER A 89 -16.17 -14.73 -5.82
CA SER A 89 -16.10 -13.39 -5.22
C SER A 89 -15.68 -12.31 -6.23
N ILE A 90 -14.75 -12.64 -7.12
CA ILE A 90 -14.30 -11.75 -8.21
C ILE A 90 -15.44 -11.52 -9.19
N THR A 91 -16.14 -12.60 -9.57
CA THR A 91 -17.27 -12.52 -10.51
C THR A 91 -18.37 -11.60 -9.94
N ASN A 92 -18.73 -11.78 -8.67
CA ASN A 92 -19.72 -10.93 -7.99
C ASN A 92 -19.26 -9.47 -7.87
N ALA A 93 -17.97 -9.23 -7.63
CA ALA A 93 -17.41 -7.89 -7.59
C ALA A 93 -17.53 -7.18 -8.95
N ILE A 94 -17.23 -7.87 -10.06
CA ILE A 94 -17.35 -7.29 -11.41
C ILE A 94 -18.79 -6.90 -11.72
N PHE A 95 -19.78 -7.76 -11.42
CA PHE A 95 -21.20 -7.43 -11.59
C PHE A 95 -21.60 -6.19 -10.79
N LYS A 96 -21.17 -6.10 -9.52
CA LYS A 96 -21.42 -4.93 -8.69
C LYS A 96 -20.82 -3.65 -9.30
N LEU A 97 -19.60 -3.72 -9.84
CA LEU A 97 -18.93 -2.57 -10.46
C LEU A 97 -19.62 -2.14 -11.77
N GLU A 98 -20.16 -3.08 -12.54
CA GLU A 98 -20.94 -2.78 -13.75
C GLU A 98 -22.24 -2.04 -13.39
N GLU A 99 -22.90 -2.40 -12.29
CA GLU A 99 -24.13 -1.71 -11.85
C GLU A 99 -23.86 -0.26 -11.37
N MET A 100 -22.61 0.09 -11.07
CA MET A 100 -22.19 1.36 -10.46
C MET A 100 -21.94 2.51 -11.46
N ALA A 101 -22.65 2.58 -12.59
CA ALA A 101 -22.43 3.48 -13.74
C ALA A 101 -22.33 5.02 -13.49
N SER A 102 -22.48 5.51 -12.26
CA SER A 102 -22.59 6.94 -11.92
C SER A 102 -21.25 7.65 -11.60
N PHE A 103 -20.11 6.96 -11.55
CA PHE A 103 -18.84 7.53 -11.05
C PHE A 103 -17.97 8.24 -12.10
N THR A 104 -18.28 8.08 -13.39
CA THR A 104 -17.47 8.61 -14.51
C THR A 104 -17.27 10.14 -14.44
N LEU A 105 -18.28 10.89 -13.97
CA LEU A 105 -18.20 12.37 -13.88
C LEU A 105 -17.28 12.91 -12.78
N ARG A 106 -16.85 12.07 -11.82
CA ARG A 106 -15.99 12.47 -10.69
C ARG A 106 -14.73 11.63 -10.57
N ILE A 107 -14.34 10.95 -11.65
CA ILE A 107 -13.25 9.98 -11.64
C ILE A 107 -11.93 10.57 -11.10
N SER A 108 -11.61 11.83 -11.44
CA SER A 108 -10.43 12.53 -10.90
C SER A 108 -10.37 12.48 -9.37
N THR A 109 -11.48 12.77 -8.68
CA THR A 109 -11.52 12.78 -7.21
C THR A 109 -11.27 11.39 -6.63
N HIS A 110 -11.76 10.34 -7.30
CA HIS A 110 -11.52 8.98 -6.87
C HIS A 110 -10.08 8.53 -7.15
N ILE A 111 -9.47 8.98 -8.26
CA ILE A 111 -8.05 8.75 -8.52
C ILE A 111 -7.17 9.46 -7.46
N ASP A 112 -7.49 10.72 -7.13
CA ASP A 112 -6.79 11.45 -6.07
C ASP A 112 -6.91 10.73 -4.71
N GLY A 113 -8.08 10.16 -4.43
CA GLY A 113 -8.30 9.32 -3.26
C GLY A 113 -7.42 8.07 -3.24
N LEU A 114 -7.28 7.34 -4.36
CA LEU A 114 -6.37 6.20 -4.43
C LEU A 114 -4.93 6.60 -4.09
N ILE A 115 -4.45 7.71 -4.66
CA ILE A 115 -3.11 8.23 -4.43
C ILE A 115 -2.92 8.61 -2.96
N GLU A 116 -3.88 9.32 -2.37
CA GLU A 116 -3.83 9.72 -0.97
C GLU A 116 -3.73 8.52 -0.03
N PHE A 117 -4.58 7.50 -0.24
CA PHE A 117 -4.59 6.32 0.62
C PHE A 117 -3.32 5.49 0.46
N ASP A 118 -2.75 5.40 -0.73
CA ASP A 118 -1.45 4.76 -0.95
C ASP A 118 -0.32 5.46 -0.19
N GLN A 119 -0.22 6.79 -0.29
CA GLN A 119 0.76 7.57 0.46
C GLN A 119 0.60 7.42 1.98
N ARG A 120 -0.64 7.31 2.47
CA ARG A 120 -0.92 7.06 3.89
C ARG A 120 -0.46 5.66 4.30
N ARG A 121 -0.61 4.63 3.45
CA ARG A 121 -0.07 3.29 3.71
C ARG A 121 1.45 3.33 3.78
N GLU A 122 2.11 3.95 2.81
CA GLU A 122 3.57 4.01 2.78
C GLU A 122 4.13 4.71 4.03
N LYS A 123 3.56 5.85 4.43
CA LYS A 123 3.94 6.53 5.68
C LYS A 123 3.73 5.65 6.91
N THR A 124 2.66 4.86 6.92
CA THR A 124 2.38 3.91 8.00
C THR A 124 3.44 2.83 8.05
N LEU A 125 3.79 2.23 6.91
CA LEU A 125 4.82 1.20 6.79
C LEU A 125 6.20 1.70 7.21
N GLN A 126 6.60 2.91 6.76
CA GLN A 126 7.86 3.53 7.17
C GLN A 126 7.91 3.82 8.67
N SER A 127 6.78 4.21 9.27
CA SER A 127 6.68 4.45 10.71
C SER A 127 6.82 3.16 11.52
N ILE A 128 6.22 2.06 11.05
CA ILE A 128 6.40 0.73 11.66
C ILE A 128 7.86 0.31 11.58
N LYS A 129 8.45 0.40 10.38
CA LYS A 129 9.86 0.03 10.16
C LYS A 129 10.78 0.82 11.09
N SER A 130 10.62 2.14 11.15
CA SER A 130 11.43 3.01 12.03
C SER A 130 11.25 2.66 13.51
N PHE A 131 10.03 2.31 13.93
CA PHE A 131 9.75 1.87 15.30
C PHE A 131 10.41 0.52 15.62
N GLU A 132 10.31 -0.45 14.72
CA GLU A 132 10.94 -1.77 14.87
C GLU A 132 12.46 -1.67 14.89
N GLU A 133 13.06 -0.84 14.03
CA GLU A 133 14.49 -0.54 14.02
C GLU A 133 14.93 0.12 15.33
N SER A 134 14.14 1.07 15.86
CA SER A 134 14.45 1.74 17.13
C SER A 134 14.33 0.81 18.35
N TYR A 135 13.39 -0.15 18.33
CA TYR A 135 13.14 -1.05 19.45
C TYR A 135 14.09 -2.27 19.44
N ASN A 136 14.35 -2.84 18.26
CA ASN A 136 15.17 -4.04 18.10
C ASN A 136 16.64 -3.74 17.76
N GLY A 137 16.96 -2.51 17.35
CA GLY A 137 18.34 -2.08 17.14
C GLY A 137 19.14 -2.19 18.43
N LYS A 138 20.26 -2.94 18.40
CA LYS A 138 21.23 -2.90 19.49
C LYS A 138 22.05 -1.64 19.37
N PHE A 139 21.93 -0.75 20.35
CA PHE A 139 22.85 0.37 20.50
C PHE A 139 24.13 -0.13 21.18
N THR A 140 25.20 -0.34 20.42
CA THR A 140 26.53 -0.59 21.00
C THR A 140 27.22 0.76 21.18
N VAL A 141 27.16 1.33 22.38
CA VAL A 141 28.02 2.48 22.70
C VAL A 141 29.44 1.93 22.92
N LEU A 142 30.31 2.07 21.93
CA LEU A 142 31.74 1.84 22.12
C LEU A 142 32.27 2.94 23.04
N ARG A 143 32.43 2.62 24.32
CA ARG A 143 33.18 3.47 25.24
C ARG A 143 34.66 3.32 24.93
N ASN A 144 35.38 4.44 24.90
CA ASN A 144 36.83 4.40 24.88
C ASN A 144 37.29 3.67 26.15
N GLU A 145 38.12 2.62 26.02
CA GLU A 145 38.45 1.69 27.11
C GLU A 145 39.18 2.36 28.30
N GLU A 146 39.65 3.61 28.13
CA GLU A 146 40.32 4.39 29.17
C GLU A 146 39.37 5.02 30.21
N ILE A 147 38.04 4.92 30.02
CA ILE A 147 37.05 5.58 30.89
C ILE A 147 36.55 4.61 31.98
N ILE A 148 37.20 4.62 33.14
CA ILE A 148 37.04 3.60 34.21
C ILE A 148 36.01 3.98 35.31
N SER A 149 35.43 5.18 35.36
CA SER A 149 34.56 5.52 36.51
C SER A 149 33.35 6.41 36.23
N SER A 150 32.31 6.24 37.05
CA SER A 150 31.00 6.90 36.98
C SER A 150 30.98 8.40 37.38
N LEU A 151 32.07 9.12 37.18
CA LEU A 151 32.23 10.53 37.62
C LEU A 151 33.02 11.37 36.60
N GLU A 152 32.63 11.34 35.32
CA GLU A 152 33.22 12.23 34.30
C GLU A 152 32.28 13.38 33.93
N SER A 153 32.88 14.49 33.48
CA SER A 153 32.17 15.71 33.17
C SER A 153 31.40 15.58 31.85
N TRP A 154 30.34 16.39 31.66
CA TRP A 154 29.60 16.43 30.39
C TRP A 154 30.47 16.68 29.15
N ALA A 155 31.66 17.26 29.31
CA ALA A 155 32.62 17.48 28.23
C ALA A 155 33.25 16.15 27.74
N ASP A 156 33.48 15.21 28.65
CA ASP A 156 34.11 13.92 28.35
C ASP A 156 33.12 12.98 27.64
N ILE A 157 31.86 12.99 28.07
CA ILE A 157 30.76 12.26 27.42
C ILE A 157 30.51 12.75 25.99
N ARG A 158 30.63 14.06 25.73
CA ARG A 158 30.41 14.65 24.40
C ARG A 158 31.45 14.18 23.36
N ASN A 159 32.63 13.75 23.82
CA ASN A 159 33.72 13.29 22.95
C ASN A 159 33.71 11.76 22.74
N MET A 160 32.70 11.04 23.23
CA MET A 160 32.55 9.61 22.96
C MET A 160 32.10 9.37 21.52
N GLU A 161 32.82 8.51 20.80
CA GLU A 161 32.46 8.07 19.46
C GLU A 161 31.37 6.98 19.56
N ILE A 162 30.10 7.37 19.36
CA ILE A 162 28.98 6.41 19.33
C ILE A 162 28.94 5.77 17.95
N LYS A 163 29.42 4.53 17.83
CA LYS A 163 29.23 3.72 16.60
C LYS A 163 27.90 2.98 16.66
N VAL A 164 27.10 3.10 15.60
CA VAL A 164 25.84 2.37 15.47
C VAL A 164 26.10 1.15 14.61
N GLU A 165 26.00 -0.04 15.19
CA GLU A 165 26.06 -1.31 14.46
C GLU A 165 24.66 -1.91 14.33
N TRP A 166 24.24 -2.14 13.09
CA TRP A 166 22.97 -2.79 12.79
C TRP A 166 23.18 -4.30 12.72
N LEU A 167 22.57 -5.06 13.63
CA LEU A 167 22.46 -6.50 13.47
C LEU A 167 21.27 -6.77 12.55
N VAL A 168 21.57 -7.03 11.28
CA VAL A 168 20.60 -7.54 10.29
C VAL A 168 20.42 -9.04 10.49
#